data_AF-A0A2V7V3Q0-F1
#
_entry.id   AF-A0A2V7V3Q0-F1
#
_cell.length_a   1.000
_cell.length_b   1.000
_cell.length_c   1.000
_cell.angle_alpha   90.00
_cell.angle_beta   90.00
_cell.angle_gamma   90.00
#
_symmetry.space_group_name_H-M   'P 1'
#
loop_
_entity.id
_entity.type
_entity.pdbx_description
1 polymer ?
#
loop_
_entity_poly.entity_id
_entity_poly.type
_entity_poly.pdbx_seq_one_letter_code
_entity_poly.pdbx_strand_id
1 'polypeptide(L)'
;MVHLLRVRGVAPERIHVFSADGEDPAADLTTRDSPPADFWLLEGTSLGDRLRPQARIINTQWAGVTLHPARQAALREWFEAARKRIVPGDRLLIFVTDHGTGDRDDPESSAISLWGEKLTVRELKALLARLPAGVQVVMVMSQCYSGAFANVISESGPREPHRAAEGLRLLSRGPR
;
A
#
# COMPACT_ATOMS: atom_id res chain seq x y z
N MET A 1 9.97 7.64 -5.34
CA MET A 1 9.73 6.54 -6.31
C MET A 1 9.62 7.03 -7.74
N VAL A 2 8.67 7.89 -8.10
CA VAL A 2 8.47 8.39 -9.49
C VAL A 2 9.76 8.92 -10.13
N HIS A 3 10.47 9.82 -9.45
CA HIS A 3 11.73 10.37 -9.98
C HIS A 3 12.76 9.27 -10.30
N LEU A 4 12.91 8.27 -9.43
CA LEU A 4 13.79 7.13 -9.64
C LEU A 4 13.41 6.34 -10.90
N LEU A 5 12.13 6.03 -11.10
CA LEU A 5 11.65 5.32 -12.29
C LEU A 5 11.95 6.10 -13.58
N ARG A 6 11.74 7.42 -13.57
CA ARG A 6 12.05 8.29 -14.71
C ARG A 6 13.54 8.32 -15.03
N VAL A 7 14.40 8.47 -14.01
CA VAL A 7 15.86 8.45 -14.18
C VAL A 7 16.36 7.10 -14.69
N ARG A 8 15.64 6.01 -14.41
CA ARG A 8 15.92 4.67 -14.95
C ARG A 8 15.29 4.41 -16.32
N GLY A 9 14.71 5.42 -16.96
CA GLY A 9 14.20 5.33 -18.34
C GLY A 9 12.78 4.80 -18.48
N VAL A 10 12.01 4.68 -17.39
CA VAL A 10 10.58 4.36 -17.50
C VAL A 10 9.85 5.58 -18.05
N ALA A 11 9.20 5.41 -19.21
CA ALA A 11 8.42 6.46 -19.85
C ALA A 11 7.29 6.98 -18.93
N PRO A 12 7.05 8.31 -18.83
CA PRO A 12 6.02 8.87 -17.95
C PRO A 12 4.62 8.27 -18.16
N GLU A 13 4.27 7.91 -19.39
CA GLU A 13 2.97 7.34 -19.78
C GLU A 13 2.79 5.88 -19.29
N ARG A 14 3.83 5.30 -18.69
CA ARG A 14 3.81 3.98 -18.03
C ARG A 14 3.87 4.11 -16.50
N ILE A 15 3.91 5.33 -15.95
CA ILE A 15 3.93 5.60 -14.52
C ILE A 15 2.58 6.19 -14.14
N HIS A 16 1.81 5.44 -13.36
CA HIS A 16 0.49 5.87 -12.89
C HIS A 16 0.53 6.05 -11.38
N VAL A 17 0.09 7.21 -10.90
CA VAL A 17 0.05 7.52 -9.47
C VAL A 17 -1.40 7.69 -9.05
N PHE A 18 -1.80 6.94 -8.03
CA PHE A 18 -3.10 7.06 -7.38
C PHE A 18 -2.86 7.71 -6.02
N SER A 19 -3.43 8.88 -5.78
CA SER A 19 -3.25 9.62 -4.54
C SER A 19 -4.48 10.44 -4.24
N ALA A 20 -4.99 10.34 -3.00
CA ALA A 20 -6.10 11.14 -2.48
C ALA A 20 -7.26 11.33 -3.50
N ASP A 21 -7.72 12.57 -3.72
CA ASP A 21 -8.76 12.92 -4.70
C ASP A 21 -8.23 13.16 -6.12
N GLY A 22 -6.93 12.95 -6.37
CA GLY A 22 -6.33 12.99 -7.71
C GLY A 22 -5.92 14.39 -8.13
N GLU A 23 -6.58 14.94 -9.15
CA GLU A 23 -6.34 16.30 -9.67
C GLU A 23 -7.38 17.31 -9.20
N ASP A 24 -8.23 16.95 -8.22
CA ASP A 24 -9.17 17.90 -7.62
C ASP A 24 -8.39 19.08 -7.01
N PRO A 25 -8.76 20.34 -7.27
CA PRO A 25 -8.05 21.49 -6.71
C PRO A 25 -8.24 21.65 -5.19
N ALA A 26 -9.17 20.93 -4.56
CA ALA A 26 -9.44 20.99 -3.13
C ALA A 26 -8.23 20.55 -2.28
N ALA A 27 -8.25 20.93 -1.00
CA ALA A 27 -7.20 20.58 -0.08
C ALA A 27 -7.43 19.18 0.50
N ASP A 28 -6.46 18.29 0.31
CA ASP A 28 -6.53 16.84 0.54
C ASP A 28 -5.31 16.28 1.29
N LEU A 29 -4.21 17.05 1.36
CA LEU A 29 -2.95 16.68 1.99
C LEU A 29 -2.70 17.49 3.26
N THR A 30 -2.57 16.78 4.37
CA THR A 30 -2.06 17.39 5.61
C THR A 30 -0.54 17.49 5.56
N THR A 31 -0.03 18.72 5.63
CA THR A 31 1.40 19.04 5.73
C THR A 31 1.72 19.67 7.08
N ARG A 32 2.98 19.57 7.48
CA ARG A 32 3.51 20.24 8.66
C ARG A 32 4.96 20.61 8.38
N ASP A 33 5.34 21.84 8.68
CA ASP A 33 6.73 22.26 8.59
C ASP A 33 7.58 21.42 9.54
N SER A 34 8.80 21.06 9.11
CA SER A 34 9.73 20.39 10.01
C SER A 34 10.07 21.35 11.16
N PRO A 35 10.03 20.87 12.41
CA PRO A 35 10.48 21.69 13.52
C PRO A 35 11.98 21.98 13.39
N PRO A 36 12.49 23.06 14.02
CA PRO A 36 13.91 23.32 14.12
C PRO A 36 14.69 22.10 14.63
N ALA A 37 15.96 21.96 14.22
CA ALA A 37 16.77 20.78 14.54
C ALA A 37 16.94 20.55 16.05
N ASP A 38 16.86 21.61 16.85
CA ASP A 38 16.97 21.63 18.31
C ASP A 38 15.62 21.57 19.04
N PHE A 39 14.51 21.44 18.32
CA PHE A 39 13.17 21.40 18.90
C PHE A 39 12.95 20.21 19.84
N TRP A 40 13.75 19.14 19.71
CA TRP A 40 13.74 17.99 20.62
C TRP A 40 13.97 18.39 22.09
N LEU A 41 14.63 19.52 22.35
CA LEU A 41 14.82 20.08 23.70
C LEU A 41 13.49 20.46 24.37
N LEU A 42 12.47 20.79 23.56
CA LEU A 42 11.16 21.23 24.03
C LEU A 42 10.09 20.14 23.83
N GLU A 43 10.42 19.03 23.16
CA GLU A 43 9.47 17.98 22.83
C GLU A 43 8.90 17.32 24.10
N GLY A 44 7.57 17.15 24.13
CA GLY A 44 6.86 16.60 25.29
C GLY A 44 6.63 17.61 26.43
N THR A 45 7.05 18.86 26.28
CA THR A 45 6.72 19.94 27.22
C THR A 45 5.50 20.74 26.75
N SER A 46 4.81 21.40 27.69
CA SER A 46 3.69 22.31 27.36
C SER A 46 4.10 23.48 26.46
N LEU A 47 5.36 23.93 26.58
CA LEU A 47 5.92 24.96 25.70
C LEU A 47 6.18 24.41 24.30
N GLY A 48 6.74 23.20 24.20
CA GLY A 48 6.93 22.50 22.93
C GLY A 48 5.60 22.30 22.20
N ASP A 49 4.55 21.84 22.88
CA ASP A 49 3.25 21.65 22.24
C ASP A 49 2.66 22.95 21.67
N ARG A 50 2.93 24.11 22.32
CA ARG A 50 2.50 25.42 21.83
C ARG A 50 3.34 25.95 20.67
N LEU A 51 4.63 25.63 20.64
CA LEU A 51 5.57 26.09 19.61
C LEU A 51 5.68 25.12 18.42
N ARG A 52 5.10 23.93 18.52
CA ARG A 52 5.16 22.92 17.46
C ARG A 52 4.52 23.49 16.18
N PRO A 53 5.19 23.36 15.02
CA PRO A 53 4.61 23.82 13.76
C PRO A 53 3.22 23.24 13.54
N GLN A 54 2.27 24.12 13.22
CA GLN A 54 0.88 23.73 13.02
C GLN A 54 0.72 22.97 11.71
N ALA A 55 -0.18 21.98 11.72
CA ALA A 55 -0.56 21.30 10.50
C ALA A 55 -1.35 22.26 9.59
N ARG A 56 -1.12 22.17 8.29
CA ARG A 56 -1.88 22.85 7.24
C ARG A 56 -2.44 21.80 6.29
N ILE A 57 -3.64 22.04 5.79
CA ILE A 57 -4.22 21.20 4.73
C ILE A 57 -4.03 21.96 3.42
N ILE A 58 -3.40 21.33 2.44
CA ILE A 58 -3.13 21.87 1.11
C ILE A 58 -3.57 20.85 0.05
N ASN A 59 -3.65 21.27 -1.21
CA ASN A 59 -3.86 20.37 -2.33
C ASN A 59 -2.56 19.62 -2.69
N THR A 60 -2.65 18.30 -2.89
CA THR A 60 -1.62 17.45 -3.47
C THR A 60 -1.32 17.88 -4.89
N GLN A 61 -0.10 18.38 -5.13
CA GLN A 61 0.38 18.67 -6.47
C GLN A 61 1.69 17.96 -6.72
N TRP A 62 1.78 17.22 -7.83
CA TRP A 62 3.01 16.54 -8.22
C TRP A 62 3.40 16.86 -9.66
N ALA A 63 4.47 17.65 -9.82
CA ALA A 63 4.92 18.09 -11.13
C ALA A 63 5.34 16.92 -12.04
N GLY A 64 4.80 16.91 -13.27
CA GLY A 64 5.15 15.94 -14.31
C GLY A 64 4.61 14.53 -14.05
N VAL A 65 3.50 14.43 -13.31
CA VAL A 65 2.73 13.20 -13.05
C VAL A 65 1.26 13.54 -13.14
N THR A 66 0.48 12.77 -13.90
CA THR A 66 -0.99 12.81 -13.81
C THR A 66 -1.42 12.03 -12.59
N LEU A 67 -2.15 12.68 -11.68
CA LEU A 67 -2.68 12.05 -10.48
C LEU A 67 -4.06 11.47 -10.78
N HIS A 68 -4.23 10.19 -10.45
CA HIS A 68 -5.53 9.55 -10.44
C HIS A 68 -6.08 9.58 -9.02
N PRO A 69 -7.41 9.74 -8.82
CA PRO A 69 -7.99 9.60 -7.50
C PRO A 69 -7.73 8.18 -6.99
N ALA A 70 -7.27 8.06 -5.75
CA ALA A 70 -7.06 6.77 -5.10
C ALA A 70 -8.40 6.14 -4.70
N ARG A 71 -9.23 5.79 -5.68
CA ARG A 71 -10.55 5.18 -5.52
C ARG A 71 -10.63 3.87 -6.27
N GLN A 72 -11.48 2.95 -5.79
CA GLN A 72 -11.63 1.64 -6.41
C GLN A 72 -12.06 1.73 -7.88
N ALA A 73 -12.92 2.71 -8.21
CA ALA A 73 -13.39 2.92 -9.59
C ALA A 73 -12.22 3.25 -10.54
N ALA A 74 -11.36 4.20 -10.17
CA ALA A 74 -10.21 4.59 -10.97
C ALA A 74 -9.18 3.45 -11.12
N LEU A 75 -8.96 2.67 -10.05
CA LEU A 75 -8.12 1.48 -10.12
C LEU A 75 -8.69 0.45 -11.10
N ARG A 76 -10.01 0.15 -11.03
CA ARG A 76 -10.68 -0.76 -11.96
C ARG A 76 -10.54 -0.31 -13.41
N GLU A 77 -10.80 0.97 -13.68
CA GLU A 77 -10.66 1.56 -15.01
C GLU A 77 -9.23 1.44 -15.55
N TRP A 78 -8.24 1.71 -14.69
CA TRP A 78 -6.84 1.53 -15.06
C TRP A 78 -6.51 0.08 -15.38
N PHE A 79 -6.96 -0.89 -14.57
CA PHE A 79 -6.75 -2.31 -14.84
C PHE A 79 -7.41 -2.78 -16.14
N GLU A 80 -8.60 -2.26 -16.47
CA GLU A 80 -9.29 -2.55 -17.75
C GLU A 80 -8.57 -1.96 -18.96
N ALA A 81 -7.93 -0.81 -18.82
CA ALA A 81 -7.06 -0.26 -19.86
C ALA A 81 -5.73 -1.05 -19.94
N ALA A 82 -5.15 -1.39 -18.80
CA ALA A 82 -3.86 -2.07 -18.67
C ALA A 82 -3.88 -3.46 -19.32
N ARG A 83 -4.94 -4.25 -19.15
CA ARG A 83 -5.07 -5.59 -19.79
C ARG A 83 -5.02 -5.58 -21.32
N LYS A 84 -5.24 -4.42 -21.96
CA LYS A 84 -5.13 -4.26 -23.42
C LYS A 84 -3.74 -3.81 -23.87
N ARG A 85 -2.92 -3.30 -22.95
CA ARG A 85 -1.62 -2.66 -23.24
C ARG A 85 -0.43 -3.45 -22.71
N ILE A 86 -0.58 -4.08 -21.54
CA ILE A 86 0.43 -4.92 -20.91
C ILE A 86 0.31 -6.31 -21.53
N VAL A 87 1.43 -6.87 -21.97
CA VAL A 87 1.49 -8.17 -22.66
C VAL A 87 2.31 -9.20 -21.86
N PRO A 88 2.16 -10.51 -22.14
CA PRO A 88 3.01 -11.52 -21.50
C PRO A 88 4.51 -11.18 -21.66
N GLY A 89 5.29 -11.33 -20.58
CA GLY A 89 6.69 -10.93 -20.53
C GLY A 89 6.93 -9.51 -19.97
N ASP A 90 5.91 -8.66 -19.93
CA ASP A 90 6.00 -7.38 -19.22
C ASP A 90 6.06 -7.55 -17.70
N ARG A 91 6.50 -6.49 -17.03
CA ARG A 91 6.50 -6.38 -15.57
C ARG A 91 5.64 -5.22 -15.11
N LEU A 92 4.77 -5.47 -14.13
CA LEU A 92 4.03 -4.45 -13.39
C LEU A 92 4.65 -4.28 -12.00
N LEU A 93 5.16 -3.08 -11.71
CA LEU A 93 5.56 -2.69 -10.36
C LEU A 93 4.41 -1.96 -9.67
N ILE A 94 3.98 -2.46 -8.51
CA ILE A 94 3.03 -1.80 -7.62
C ILE A 94 3.79 -1.32 -6.38
N PHE A 95 3.79 -0.02 -6.14
CA PHE A 95 4.40 0.59 -4.95
C PHE A 95 3.32 1.28 -4.12
N VAL A 96 3.16 0.86 -2.87
CA VAL A 96 2.14 1.38 -1.95
C VAL A 96 2.81 2.01 -0.74
N THR A 97 2.38 3.22 -0.40
CA THR A 97 2.71 3.92 0.85
C THR A 97 1.44 4.57 1.38
N ASP A 98 0.83 3.98 2.39
CA ASP A 98 -0.41 4.48 3.00
C ASP A 98 -0.61 3.81 4.37
N HIS A 99 -1.76 4.05 4.97
CA HIS A 99 -2.32 3.27 6.06
C HIS A 99 -2.87 1.93 5.56
N GLY A 100 -2.88 0.96 6.46
CA GLY A 100 -3.52 -0.31 6.23
C GLY A 100 -4.37 -0.71 7.42
N THR A 101 -5.47 -1.40 7.14
CA THR A 101 -6.27 -2.08 8.17
C THR A 101 -6.12 -3.58 8.01
N GLY A 102 -6.14 -4.32 9.11
CA GLY A 102 -5.97 -5.77 9.05
C GLY A 102 -6.94 -6.49 9.97
N ASP A 103 -7.21 -7.73 9.59
CA ASP A 103 -7.96 -8.70 10.37
C ASP A 103 -7.08 -9.95 10.51
N ARG A 104 -6.91 -10.42 11.74
CA ARG A 104 -6.09 -11.60 12.05
C ARG A 104 -6.81 -12.89 11.69
N ASP A 105 -8.14 -12.89 11.74
CA ASP A 105 -8.97 -14.07 11.51
C ASP A 105 -9.31 -14.20 10.02
N ASP A 106 -9.46 -13.09 9.30
CA ASP A 106 -9.57 -13.05 7.84
C ASP A 106 -8.49 -12.16 7.18
N PRO A 107 -7.28 -12.69 6.91
CA PRO A 107 -6.24 -11.93 6.23
C PRO A 107 -6.64 -11.39 4.85
N GLU A 108 -7.62 -12.00 4.18
CA GLU A 108 -8.11 -11.55 2.87
C GLU A 108 -8.93 -10.25 2.95
N SER A 109 -9.43 -9.89 4.15
CA SER A 109 -10.11 -8.62 4.43
C SER A 109 -9.16 -7.48 4.82
N SER A 110 -7.87 -7.79 5.04
CA SER A 110 -6.84 -6.76 5.21
C SER A 110 -6.81 -5.84 4.00
N ALA A 111 -6.57 -4.55 4.21
CA ALA A 111 -6.81 -3.54 3.19
C ALA A 111 -5.77 -2.43 3.17
N ILE A 112 -5.60 -1.84 1.99
CA ILE A 112 -4.98 -0.54 1.76
C ILE A 112 -6.07 0.52 1.95
N SER A 113 -5.77 1.58 2.69
CA SER A 113 -6.65 2.76 2.73
C SER A 113 -6.68 3.44 1.37
N LEU A 114 -7.87 3.76 0.89
CA LEU A 114 -8.10 4.56 -0.32
C LEU A 114 -8.79 5.87 0.08
N TRP A 115 -8.98 6.77 -0.87
CA TRP A 115 -9.67 8.05 -0.63
C TRP A 115 -11.18 7.84 -0.36
N GLY A 116 -11.53 7.79 0.92
CA GLY A 116 -12.89 7.52 1.41
C GLY A 116 -13.32 6.05 1.26
N GLU A 117 -12.40 5.17 0.86
CA GLU A 117 -12.68 3.78 0.51
C GLU A 117 -11.55 2.87 1.04
N LYS A 118 -11.60 1.57 0.70
CA LYS A 118 -10.54 0.62 0.99
C LYS A 118 -10.32 -0.30 -0.21
N LEU A 119 -9.12 -0.86 -0.34
CA LEU A 119 -8.84 -1.96 -1.26
C LEU A 119 -8.32 -3.16 -0.48
N THR A 120 -9.14 -4.19 -0.36
CA THR A 120 -8.81 -5.43 0.34
C THR A 120 -7.83 -6.29 -0.47
N VAL A 121 -7.16 -7.23 0.21
CA VAL A 121 -6.34 -8.28 -0.43
C VAL A 121 -7.16 -9.04 -1.47
N ARG A 122 -8.41 -9.41 -1.13
CA ARG A 122 -9.33 -10.12 -2.04
C ARG A 122 -9.63 -9.32 -3.30
N GLU A 123 -9.93 -8.03 -3.15
CA GLU A 123 -10.21 -7.14 -4.28
C GLU A 123 -8.97 -6.90 -5.15
N LEU A 124 -7.80 -6.68 -4.54
CA LEU A 124 -6.55 -6.55 -5.28
C LEU A 124 -6.24 -7.82 -6.08
N LYS A 125 -6.42 -8.99 -5.47
CA LYS A 125 -6.26 -10.29 -6.14
C LYS A 125 -7.18 -10.40 -7.36
N ALA A 126 -8.44 -9.97 -7.22
CA ALA A 126 -9.40 -9.96 -8.33
C ALA A 126 -9.01 -8.97 -9.45
N LEU A 127 -8.38 -7.84 -9.12
CA LEU A 127 -7.85 -6.91 -10.13
C LEU A 127 -6.66 -7.51 -10.88
N LEU A 128 -5.71 -8.10 -10.16
CA LEU A 128 -4.52 -8.73 -10.76
C LEU A 128 -4.86 -9.93 -11.64
N ALA A 129 -5.89 -10.70 -11.28
CA ALA A 129 -6.39 -11.81 -12.08
C ALA A 129 -6.89 -11.40 -13.48
N ARG A 130 -7.11 -10.09 -13.73
CA ARG A 130 -7.52 -9.55 -15.04
C ARG A 130 -6.34 -9.32 -15.99
N LEU A 131 -5.10 -9.37 -15.48
CA LEU A 131 -3.91 -9.21 -16.31
C LEU A 131 -3.66 -10.47 -17.16
N PRO A 132 -3.11 -10.33 -18.37
CA PRO A 132 -2.73 -11.48 -19.18
C PRO A 132 -1.77 -12.42 -18.44
N ALA A 133 -1.94 -13.73 -18.65
CA ALA A 133 -1.01 -14.72 -18.12
C ALA A 133 0.43 -14.44 -18.61
N GLY A 134 1.42 -14.61 -17.73
CA GLY A 134 2.83 -14.33 -18.04
C GLY A 134 3.29 -12.89 -17.80
N VAL A 135 2.41 -12.00 -17.33
CA VAL A 135 2.81 -10.70 -16.75
C VAL A 135 3.39 -10.93 -15.35
N GLN A 136 4.58 -10.41 -15.08
CA GLN A 136 5.19 -10.49 -13.75
C GLN A 136 4.76 -9.30 -12.91
N VAL A 137 4.19 -9.54 -11.73
CA VAL A 137 3.79 -8.47 -10.80
C VAL A 137 4.79 -8.43 -9.64
N VAL A 138 5.37 -7.26 -9.40
CA VAL A 138 6.26 -6.99 -8.26
C VAL A 138 5.56 -5.98 -7.37
N MET A 139 5.38 -6.31 -6.10
CA MET A 139 4.74 -5.41 -5.13
C MET A 139 5.72 -4.99 -4.05
N VAL A 140 5.77 -3.69 -3.76
CA VAL A 140 6.50 -3.10 -2.65
C VAL A 140 5.50 -2.33 -1.80
N MET A 141 5.28 -2.77 -0.57
CA MET A 141 4.17 -2.28 0.27
C MET A 141 4.68 -1.77 1.60
N SER A 142 4.59 -0.45 1.79
CA SER A 142 4.98 0.27 3.00
C SER A 142 3.72 0.75 3.74
N GLN A 143 3.02 -0.17 4.38
CA GLN A 143 1.84 0.10 5.21
C GLN A 143 1.73 -0.90 6.37
N CYS A 144 0.89 -0.60 7.37
CA CYS A 144 0.48 -1.57 8.38
C CYS A 144 -0.20 -2.79 7.73
N TYR A 145 -0.03 -3.98 8.32
CA TYR A 145 -0.62 -5.24 7.84
C TYR A 145 -0.26 -5.64 6.39
N SER A 146 0.78 -5.04 5.80
CA SER A 146 1.22 -5.35 4.42
C SER A 146 1.56 -6.83 4.21
N GLY A 147 1.97 -7.55 5.25
CA GLY A 147 2.22 -8.99 5.19
C GLY A 147 1.03 -9.82 4.72
N ALA A 148 -0.21 -9.39 4.96
CA ALA A 148 -1.41 -10.09 4.49
C ALA A 148 -1.51 -10.12 2.95
N PHE A 149 -0.92 -9.13 2.27
CA PHE A 149 -0.90 -9.04 0.81
C PHE A 149 0.04 -10.04 0.14
N ALA A 150 0.89 -10.75 0.91
CA ALA A 150 1.61 -11.90 0.37
C ALA A 150 0.65 -13.01 -0.14
N ASN A 151 -0.57 -13.10 0.42
CA ASN A 151 -1.60 -14.05 0.00
C ASN A 151 -2.17 -13.80 -1.39
N VAL A 152 -1.90 -12.63 -1.98
CA VAL A 152 -2.22 -12.33 -3.38
C VAL A 152 -1.51 -13.31 -4.33
N ILE A 153 -0.31 -13.76 -3.94
CA ILE A 153 0.54 -14.67 -4.74
C ILE A 153 0.06 -16.13 -4.60
N SER A 154 -0.59 -16.47 -3.49
CA SER A 154 -1.06 -17.82 -3.24
C SER A 154 -2.22 -18.18 -4.17
N GLU A 155 -2.12 -19.28 -4.90
CA GLU A 155 -3.26 -19.84 -5.61
C GLU A 155 -4.40 -20.11 -4.62
N SER A 156 -5.64 -19.88 -5.04
CA SER A 156 -6.83 -20.33 -4.32
C SER A 156 -6.95 -21.85 -4.43
N GLY A 157 -6.07 -22.56 -3.72
CA GLY A 157 -6.19 -23.98 -3.39
C GLY A 157 -6.48 -24.17 -1.90
N PRO A 158 -7.05 -25.30 -1.47
CA PRO A 158 -7.31 -25.56 -0.06
C PRO A 158 -6.01 -25.41 0.75
N ARG A 159 -6.02 -24.54 1.76
CA ARG A 159 -4.94 -24.52 2.75
C ARG A 159 -5.04 -25.80 3.55
N GLU A 160 -4.17 -26.77 3.28
CA GLU A 160 -3.93 -27.87 4.21
C GLU A 160 -3.63 -27.26 5.59
N PRO A 161 -4.32 -27.69 6.67
CA PRO A 161 -4.09 -27.14 7.99
C PRO A 161 -2.63 -27.37 8.38
N HIS A 162 -1.93 -26.26 8.65
CA HIS A 162 -0.62 -26.28 9.26
C HIS A 162 -0.75 -27.08 10.56
N ARG A 163 -0.23 -28.31 10.59
CA ARG A 163 -0.05 -29.07 11.82
C ARG A 163 0.80 -28.20 12.74
N ALA A 164 0.14 -27.52 13.67
CA ALA A 164 0.80 -26.93 14.81
C ALA A 164 1.59 -28.05 15.49
N ALA A 165 2.81 -27.73 15.90
CA ALA A 165 3.68 -28.62 16.62
C ALA A 165 3.07 -28.98 17.99
N GLU A 166 2.12 -29.93 18.02
CA GLU A 166 1.84 -30.76 19.19
C GLU A 166 2.84 -31.91 19.19
N GLY A 167 4.10 -31.56 19.50
CA GLY A 167 5.20 -32.50 19.50
C GLY A 167 6.29 -32.11 20.48
N LEU A 168 5.95 -31.43 21.58
CA LEU A 168 6.89 -31.23 22.69
C LEU A 168 6.19 -30.92 24.04
N ARG A 169 5.23 -31.76 24.45
CA ARG A 169 4.76 -31.82 25.84
C ARG A 169 4.39 -33.24 26.23
N LEU A 170 5.35 -34.16 26.17
CA LEU A 170 5.31 -35.45 26.86
C LEU A 170 6.75 -35.94 26.88
N LEU A 171 7.43 -35.74 28.02
CA LEU A 171 8.62 -36.47 28.54
C LEU A 171 9.37 -35.56 29.54
N SER A 172 8.72 -35.22 30.65
CA SER A 172 9.43 -34.74 31.85
C SER A 172 8.59 -34.96 33.11
N ARG A 173 8.29 -36.22 33.42
CA ARG A 173 7.97 -36.67 34.78
C ARG A 173 8.62 -38.05 34.99
N GLY A 174 9.85 -38.03 35.50
CA GLY A 174 10.48 -39.21 36.10
C GLY A 174 9.94 -39.46 37.51
N PRO A 175 10.04 -40.70 38.03
CA PRO A 175 9.36 -41.11 39.25
C PRO A 175 10.08 -40.62 40.52
N ARG A 176 9.29 -40.35 41.57
CA ARG A 176 9.68 -40.53 42.97
C ARG A 176 8.69 -41.50 43.59
#